data_AF-A0A4Q7ZSB9-F1
#
_entry.id   AF-A0A4Q7ZSB9-F1
#
_cell.length_a   1.000
_cell.length_b   1.000
_cell.length_c   1.000
_cell.angle_alpha   90.00
_cell.angle_beta   90.00
_cell.angle_gamma   90.00
#
_symmetry.space_group_name_H-M   'P 1'
#
loop_
_entity.id
_entity.type
_entity.pdbx_description
1 polymer ?
#
loop_
_entity_poly.entity_id
_entity_poly.type
_entity_poly.pdbx_seq_one_letter_code
_entity_poly.pdbx_strand_id
1 'polypeptide(L)'
;MPVPHHAITGAAGPRRRRRLLITAAVLAAVATLGATARTVAFAGDKPAVNSVVLLDATSNQRIAGRAPLGAEETVDLAALRTRELSVQALTSGQVGSVRFEVDGRTTRIENHLPYVLNGDAAKGTDFLPWRPAPGRHRLVITPYSKDGAKGRSGDPVRITLVVTDGRSSVPEATKPTPTKPTAKPDKTSPASTPPAPPGATGLPVGRIAGAGIGGPTWSAGQLAPTQGGRHLYVSGNGNDKADGRTPATALRTLQRAAGMTRPGDTVVIGNGTYSAPGRQFVLGIDRSGTADKWITYAAAPGATPKIKAAGWQGIAVNARYITVAGLTVQGPTDLLTDRQKDAARKGDLKDPMINTSCIAVSEPFGGGESTYPHHVRIHGNTVSDCPLVGIGALRADYVEVTNNLAFGNANWSPFGGSGISLFQAWNSDNSTGIKMIVRGNVTRDNGSFVKCKCSRFTKITDGNGIIVDSFDNKESKVKIPYRGRTLVENNITYNNGARGINVFHSDHVSVVNNTVYHNGAQPSIRNNLDVNKANDVQVVNNILVSGRGDITAATASSTARVTFDSNLIVGRTNISDPRRLTGDPKLANPAKDDFRLKKGSPAIDSGTGSIAARTDASTASRTGPVDRGALEFR
;
A
#
# COMPACT_ATOMS: atom_id res chain seq x y z
N MET A 1 5.97 16.52 -82.16
CA MET A 1 6.53 15.92 -83.40
C MET A 1 7.50 14.82 -83.00
N PRO A 2 7.52 13.63 -83.62
CA PRO A 2 6.44 12.87 -84.26
C PRO A 2 6.27 11.43 -83.70
N VAL A 3 5.22 10.78 -84.22
CA VAL A 3 4.55 9.46 -84.02
C VAL A 3 5.39 8.29 -84.63
N PRO A 4 4.94 7.02 -84.87
CA PRO A 4 3.80 6.17 -84.42
C PRO A 4 4.14 4.65 -84.21
N HIS A 5 3.17 3.81 -83.78
CA HIS A 5 2.63 2.69 -84.58
C HIS A 5 1.64 1.73 -83.85
N HIS A 6 0.83 1.10 -84.69
CA HIS A 6 -0.42 0.35 -84.57
C HIS A 6 -0.50 -0.90 -83.65
N ALA A 7 -1.61 -0.97 -82.92
CA ALA A 7 -2.79 -1.84 -83.12
C ALA A 7 -2.70 -3.39 -83.26
N ILE A 8 -3.64 -4.05 -82.55
CA ILE A 8 -4.48 -5.23 -82.90
C ILE A 8 -4.19 -6.61 -82.24
N THR A 9 -5.07 -6.93 -81.27
CA THR A 9 -5.83 -8.18 -80.95
C THR A 9 -5.18 -9.53 -80.63
N GLY A 10 -5.75 -10.19 -79.60
CA GLY A 10 -5.80 -11.66 -79.47
C GLY A 10 -6.08 -12.14 -78.03
N ALA A 11 -7.23 -12.75 -77.80
CA ALA A 11 -7.84 -13.03 -76.49
C ALA A 11 -7.36 -14.33 -75.79
N ALA A 12 -7.45 -14.37 -74.44
CA ALA A 12 -8.22 -15.36 -73.63
C ALA A 12 -7.74 -15.44 -72.16
N GLY A 13 -8.69 -15.44 -71.20
CA GLY A 13 -8.54 -16.03 -69.86
C GLY A 13 -8.72 -15.08 -68.65
N PRO A 14 -9.78 -15.23 -67.83
CA PRO A 14 -10.03 -14.34 -66.69
C PRO A 14 -9.36 -14.85 -65.40
N ARG A 15 -8.58 -14.00 -64.72
CA ARG A 15 -8.13 -14.23 -63.34
C ARG A 15 -9.05 -13.54 -62.34
N ARG A 16 -9.83 -14.34 -61.61
CA ARG A 16 -10.69 -13.90 -60.50
C ARG A 16 -9.86 -13.57 -59.26
N ARG A 17 -10.21 -12.44 -58.64
CA ARG A 17 -9.87 -12.07 -57.25
C ARG A 17 -10.52 -13.06 -56.27
N ARG A 18 -9.82 -13.43 -55.19
CA ARG A 18 -10.46 -13.97 -53.97
C ARG A 18 -9.84 -13.39 -52.70
N ARG A 19 -10.73 -12.80 -51.91
CA ARG A 19 -10.64 -12.60 -50.45
C ARG A 19 -10.56 -13.97 -49.76
N LEU A 20 -9.97 -14.03 -48.57
CA LEU A 20 -10.27 -15.11 -47.62
C LEU A 20 -10.36 -14.55 -46.19
N LEU A 21 -11.52 -14.75 -45.57
CA LEU A 21 -11.82 -14.63 -44.15
C LEU A 21 -11.70 -16.02 -43.49
N ILE A 22 -11.22 -16.04 -42.23
CA ILE A 22 -11.70 -16.79 -41.04
C ILE A 22 -12.14 -18.26 -41.22
N THR A 23 -11.48 -19.22 -40.52
CA THR A 23 -12.03 -20.00 -39.36
C THR A 23 -10.95 -20.83 -38.64
N ALA A 24 -11.22 -21.19 -37.38
CA ALA A 24 -10.39 -21.90 -36.39
C ALA A 24 -10.42 -23.45 -36.48
N ALA A 25 -9.39 -24.13 -35.93
CA ALA A 25 -9.47 -25.19 -34.89
C ALA A 25 -8.26 -26.16 -34.87
N VAL A 26 -7.53 -26.17 -33.75
CA VAL A 26 -7.02 -27.30 -32.93
C VAL A 26 -7.00 -28.72 -33.52
N LEU A 27 -5.84 -29.42 -33.53
CA LEU A 27 -5.53 -30.65 -32.76
C LEU A 27 -4.13 -31.24 -33.09
N ALA A 28 -3.49 -31.82 -32.06
CA ALA A 28 -2.50 -32.93 -32.09
C ALA A 28 -1.01 -32.65 -32.43
N ALA A 29 -0.20 -32.49 -31.38
CA ALA A 29 1.14 -33.09 -31.28
C ALA A 29 1.54 -33.28 -29.81
N VAL A 30 1.00 -34.32 -29.15
CA VAL A 30 1.51 -34.86 -27.88
C VAL A 30 1.40 -36.37 -27.94
N ALA A 31 2.52 -37.07 -28.12
CA ALA A 31 2.70 -38.44 -27.61
C ALA A 31 4.19 -38.83 -27.62
N THR A 32 4.60 -39.45 -26.50
CA THR A 32 5.82 -40.25 -26.26
C THR A 32 7.14 -39.53 -25.94
N LEU A 33 7.35 -39.26 -24.65
CA LEU A 33 8.55 -39.73 -23.94
C LEU A 33 8.18 -39.99 -22.48
N GLY A 34 8.19 -41.26 -22.12
CA GLY A 34 7.85 -41.77 -20.80
C GLY A 34 8.99 -41.60 -19.80
N ALA A 35 8.57 -41.29 -18.57
CA ALA A 35 9.17 -41.63 -17.27
C ALA A 35 10.70 -41.76 -17.15
N THR A 36 11.31 -40.81 -16.43
CA THR A 36 11.95 -41.06 -15.11
C THR A 36 12.32 -39.72 -14.46
N ALA A 37 11.32 -38.89 -14.14
CA ALA A 37 11.52 -37.86 -13.13
C ALA A 37 11.48 -38.56 -11.76
N ARG A 38 12.65 -38.88 -11.22
CA ARG A 38 12.78 -39.19 -9.79
C ARG A 38 12.26 -37.97 -9.03
N THR A 39 11.10 -38.13 -8.40
CA THR A 39 10.54 -37.22 -7.41
C THR A 39 11.53 -37.09 -6.26
N VAL A 40 12.37 -36.06 -6.31
CA VAL A 40 12.92 -35.52 -5.07
C VAL A 40 11.73 -34.84 -4.40
N ALA A 41 11.07 -35.58 -3.50
CA ALA A 41 10.07 -35.02 -2.62
C ALA A 41 10.76 -33.97 -1.75
N PHE A 42 10.76 -32.71 -2.20
CA PHE A 42 11.00 -31.60 -1.30
C PHE A 42 9.99 -31.76 -0.17
N ALA A 43 10.48 -31.94 1.05
CA ALA A 43 9.67 -31.90 2.25
C ALA A 43 9.04 -30.51 2.30
N GLY A 44 7.85 -30.36 1.68
CA GLY A 44 7.24 -29.05 1.50
C GLY A 44 7.05 -28.35 2.84
N ASP A 45 7.16 -27.03 2.86
CA ASP A 45 6.98 -26.25 4.08
C ASP A 45 5.72 -26.69 4.84
N LYS A 46 5.88 -26.92 6.14
CA LYS A 46 4.80 -27.28 7.05
C LYS A 46 3.69 -26.21 6.92
N PRO A 47 2.41 -26.60 6.75
CA PRO A 47 1.30 -25.65 6.74
C PRO A 47 1.39 -24.75 7.98
N ALA A 48 1.16 -23.46 7.84
CA ALA A 48 1.27 -22.52 8.97
C ALA A 48 0.23 -21.41 8.88
N VAL A 49 -0.14 -20.89 10.05
CA VAL A 49 -0.95 -19.67 10.19
C VAL A 49 0.01 -18.56 10.61
N ASN A 50 0.18 -17.54 9.77
CA ASN A 50 1.11 -16.45 10.04
C ASN A 50 0.50 -15.34 10.89
N SER A 51 -0.78 -15.07 10.66
CA SER A 51 -1.52 -14.08 11.45
C SER A 51 -3.01 -14.40 11.40
N VAL A 52 -3.73 -13.88 12.38
CA VAL A 52 -5.16 -14.09 12.55
C VAL A 52 -5.80 -12.74 12.72
N VAL A 53 -6.91 -12.48 12.04
CA VAL A 53 -7.50 -11.15 11.95
C VAL A 53 -8.98 -11.20 12.26
N LEU A 54 -9.46 -10.20 13.01
CA LEU A 54 -10.87 -10.08 13.34
C LEU A 54 -11.61 -9.39 12.20
N LEU A 55 -12.73 -9.95 11.81
CA LEU A 55 -13.59 -9.49 10.74
C LEU A 55 -14.94 -9.05 11.29
N ASP A 56 -15.56 -8.11 10.59
CA ASP A 56 -16.99 -7.88 10.62
C ASP A 56 -17.62 -8.69 9.48
N ALA A 57 -18.40 -9.71 9.85
CA ALA A 57 -19.07 -10.61 8.95
C ALA A 57 -20.25 -9.95 8.21
N THR A 58 -20.78 -8.82 8.71
CA THR A 58 -21.81 -8.06 7.97
C THR A 58 -21.22 -7.28 6.80
N SER A 59 -20.00 -6.77 6.94
CA SER A 59 -19.37 -5.91 5.94
C SER A 59 -18.29 -6.61 5.11
N ASN A 60 -17.97 -7.87 5.46
CA ASN A 60 -16.88 -8.69 4.93
C ASN A 60 -15.51 -8.02 4.99
N GLN A 61 -15.31 -7.18 6.00
CA GLN A 61 -14.09 -6.40 6.16
C GLN A 61 -13.40 -6.72 7.48
N ARG A 62 -12.09 -6.43 7.54
CA ARG A 62 -11.36 -6.45 8.80
C ARG A 62 -11.89 -5.33 9.69
N ILE A 63 -11.94 -5.59 11.00
CA ILE A 63 -12.34 -4.55 11.95
C ILE A 63 -11.27 -3.45 11.95
N ALA A 64 -11.67 -2.28 11.46
CA ALA A 64 -10.81 -1.12 11.27
C ALA A 64 -10.09 -0.71 12.55
N GLY A 65 -8.83 -0.27 12.41
CA GLY A 65 -8.01 0.18 13.54
C GLY A 65 -7.50 -0.94 14.45
N ARG A 66 -7.71 -2.22 14.12
CA ARG A 66 -7.14 -3.35 14.85
C ARG A 66 -5.96 -3.99 14.13
N ALA A 67 -4.91 -4.27 14.91
CA ALA A 67 -3.82 -5.15 14.49
C ALA A 67 -4.31 -6.61 14.39
N PRO A 68 -3.54 -7.53 13.78
CA PRO A 68 -3.80 -8.96 13.91
C PRO A 68 -3.86 -9.40 15.38
N LEU A 69 -4.71 -10.39 15.67
CA LEU A 69 -4.94 -10.92 17.00
C LEU A 69 -3.66 -11.54 17.57
N GLY A 70 -3.28 -11.11 18.78
CA GLY A 70 -2.21 -11.71 19.58
C GLY A 70 -2.65 -12.97 20.33
N ALA A 71 -1.79 -13.48 21.21
CA ALA A 71 -2.07 -14.69 22.01
C ALA A 71 -3.24 -14.50 23.00
N GLU A 72 -3.44 -13.28 23.51
CA GLU A 72 -4.62 -12.87 24.27
C GLU A 72 -5.05 -11.47 23.80
N GLU A 73 -6.33 -11.29 23.47
CA GLU A 73 -6.88 -10.03 22.95
C GLU A 73 -8.25 -9.75 23.58
N THR A 74 -8.50 -8.49 23.94
CA THR A 74 -9.82 -8.03 24.42
C THR A 74 -10.63 -7.38 23.31
N VAL A 75 -11.86 -7.85 23.13
CA VAL A 75 -12.83 -7.34 22.16
C VAL A 75 -14.08 -6.86 22.91
N ASP A 76 -14.26 -5.55 22.96
CA ASP A 76 -15.48 -4.95 23.50
C ASP A 76 -16.53 -4.80 22.40
N LEU A 77 -17.58 -5.63 22.44
CA LEU A 77 -18.68 -5.62 21.48
C LEU A 77 -19.42 -4.27 21.46
N ALA A 78 -19.46 -3.55 22.58
CA ALA A 78 -20.07 -2.23 22.65
C ALA A 78 -19.26 -1.16 21.91
N ALA A 79 -17.95 -1.35 21.79
CA ALA A 79 -17.06 -0.50 21.01
C ALA A 79 -17.04 -0.86 19.52
N LEU A 80 -17.64 -1.99 19.13
CA LEU A 80 -17.76 -2.42 17.75
C LEU A 80 -19.09 -1.95 17.14
N ARG A 81 -19.05 -1.61 15.85
CA ARG A 81 -20.26 -1.32 15.07
C ARG A 81 -21.01 -2.57 14.61
N THR A 82 -20.57 -3.75 15.06
CA THR A 82 -21.09 -5.05 14.66
C THR A 82 -21.05 -6.01 15.86
N ARG A 83 -21.99 -6.97 15.88
CA ARG A 83 -21.96 -8.15 16.76
C ARG A 83 -21.78 -9.45 15.96
N GLU A 84 -21.60 -9.30 14.66
CA GLU A 84 -21.42 -10.36 13.69
C GLU A 84 -19.94 -10.41 13.36
N LEU A 85 -19.17 -11.06 14.22
CA LEU A 85 -17.73 -11.15 14.04
C LEU A 85 -17.40 -12.33 13.13
N SER A 86 -16.21 -12.35 12.58
CA SER A 86 -15.59 -13.59 12.14
C SER A 86 -14.08 -13.49 12.32
N VAL A 87 -13.37 -14.59 12.07
CA VAL A 87 -11.92 -14.67 12.23
C VAL A 87 -11.33 -15.26 10.97
N GLN A 88 -10.42 -14.53 10.35
CA GLN A 88 -9.69 -15.03 9.18
C GLN A 88 -8.27 -15.44 9.57
N ALA A 89 -7.88 -16.64 9.13
CA ALA A 89 -6.52 -17.13 9.22
C ALA A 89 -5.75 -16.76 7.95
N LEU A 90 -4.71 -15.95 8.08
CA LEU A 90 -3.77 -15.66 7.00
C LEU A 90 -2.66 -16.72 7.04
N THR A 91 -2.73 -17.65 6.10
CA THR A 91 -1.92 -18.86 6.10
C THR A 91 -0.76 -18.81 5.14
N SER A 92 0.09 -19.82 5.27
CA SER A 92 1.42 -19.81 4.73
C SER A 92 1.91 -21.26 4.57
N GLY A 93 2.56 -21.57 3.45
CA GLY A 93 3.00 -22.92 3.11
C GLY A 93 1.94 -23.59 2.24
N GLN A 94 2.04 -24.89 2.03
CA GLN A 94 0.97 -25.62 1.36
C GLN A 94 -0.17 -25.80 2.35
N VAL A 95 -1.21 -24.96 2.28
CA VAL A 95 -2.42 -25.11 3.08
C VAL A 95 -3.56 -25.43 2.12
N GLY A 96 -4.13 -26.62 2.25
CA GLY A 96 -5.36 -27.04 1.56
C GLY A 96 -6.60 -26.85 2.43
N SER A 97 -6.43 -26.84 3.76
CA SER A 97 -7.53 -26.48 4.66
C SER A 97 -7.08 -25.91 5.99
N VAL A 98 -7.97 -25.19 6.66
CA VAL A 98 -7.79 -24.72 8.03
C VAL A 98 -8.94 -25.22 8.88
N ARG A 99 -8.62 -25.93 9.96
CA ARG A 99 -9.58 -26.31 10.99
C ARG A 99 -9.64 -25.21 12.04
N PHE A 100 -10.84 -24.66 12.23
CA PHE A 100 -11.16 -23.72 13.29
C PHE A 100 -11.86 -24.45 14.43
N GLU A 101 -11.37 -24.26 15.64
CA GLU A 101 -12.01 -24.70 16.87
C GLU A 101 -12.26 -23.50 17.78
N VAL A 102 -13.45 -23.46 18.38
CA VAL A 102 -13.84 -22.47 19.39
C VAL A 102 -14.26 -23.24 20.64
N ASP A 103 -13.65 -22.92 21.77
CA ASP A 103 -13.92 -23.53 23.07
C ASP A 103 -13.86 -25.07 23.06
N GLY A 104 -12.92 -25.61 22.27
CA GLY A 104 -12.68 -27.05 22.14
C GLY A 104 -13.62 -27.77 21.18
N ARG A 105 -14.51 -27.06 20.47
CA ARG A 105 -15.39 -27.63 19.44
C ARG A 105 -14.94 -27.18 18.06
N THR A 106 -14.79 -28.12 17.13
CA THR A 106 -14.54 -27.77 15.71
C THR A 106 -15.77 -27.08 15.16
N THR A 107 -15.62 -25.81 14.75
CA THR A 107 -16.70 -25.02 14.15
C THR A 107 -16.68 -25.17 12.63
N ARG A 108 -15.50 -25.28 12.02
CA ARG A 108 -15.36 -25.49 10.57
C ARG A 108 -14.02 -26.07 10.16
N ILE A 109 -14.04 -26.81 9.06
CA ILE A 109 -12.87 -27.07 8.22
C ILE A 109 -13.08 -26.28 6.93
N GLU A 110 -12.34 -25.19 6.75
CA GLU A 110 -12.39 -24.35 5.56
C GLU A 110 -11.35 -24.84 4.56
N ASN A 111 -11.77 -25.15 3.33
CA ASN A 111 -10.92 -25.65 2.25
C ASN A 111 -10.58 -24.57 1.22
N HIS A 112 -11.28 -23.43 1.26
CA HIS A 112 -11.18 -22.40 0.26
C HIS A 112 -10.68 -21.08 0.86
N LEU A 113 -9.89 -20.36 0.08
CA LEU A 113 -9.50 -19.00 0.44
C LEU A 113 -10.67 -18.03 0.21
N PRO A 114 -10.87 -17.05 1.10
CA PRO A 114 -10.13 -16.84 2.36
C PRO A 114 -10.48 -17.87 3.46
N TYR A 115 -9.49 -18.29 4.26
CA TYR A 115 -9.74 -19.22 5.37
C TYR A 115 -10.43 -18.49 6.53
N VAL A 116 -11.75 -18.62 6.64
CA VAL A 116 -12.57 -17.86 7.59
C VAL A 116 -13.37 -18.78 8.52
N LEU A 117 -13.45 -18.37 9.79
CA LEU A 117 -14.27 -18.99 10.83
C LEU A 117 -15.74 -18.99 10.40
N ASN A 118 -16.40 -20.14 10.49
CA ASN A 118 -17.76 -20.41 9.96
C ASN A 118 -17.91 -20.29 8.43
N GLY A 119 -17.00 -19.63 7.73
CA GLY A 119 -16.91 -19.62 6.28
C GLY A 119 -17.59 -18.51 5.57
N ASP A 120 -18.01 -18.79 4.36
CA ASP A 120 -18.78 -17.91 3.50
C ASP A 120 -20.09 -18.56 3.03
N ALA A 121 -21.08 -17.72 2.71
CA ALA A 121 -22.36 -18.16 2.16
C ALA A 121 -22.18 -18.77 0.76
N ALA A 122 -23.12 -19.62 0.33
CA ALA A 122 -23.08 -20.22 -1.00
C ALA A 122 -22.98 -19.14 -2.09
N LYS A 123 -21.96 -19.23 -2.95
CA LYS A 123 -21.46 -18.24 -3.95
C LYS A 123 -20.37 -17.27 -3.47
N GLY A 124 -19.90 -17.39 -2.23
CA GLY A 124 -18.72 -16.70 -1.70
C GLY A 124 -18.84 -15.19 -1.60
N THR A 125 -20.05 -14.70 -1.34
CA THR A 125 -20.32 -13.26 -1.25
C THR A 125 -20.15 -12.70 0.16
N ASP A 126 -20.44 -13.49 1.21
CA ASP A 126 -20.51 -13.02 2.60
C ASP A 126 -19.94 -14.01 3.61
N PHE A 127 -19.16 -13.52 4.59
CA PHE A 127 -18.65 -14.32 5.69
C PHE A 127 -19.80 -14.68 6.64
N LEU A 128 -19.85 -15.95 7.04
CA LEU A 128 -20.82 -16.43 8.00
C LEU A 128 -20.42 -15.94 9.41
N PRO A 129 -21.34 -15.30 10.14
CA PRO A 129 -21.01 -14.69 11.41
C PRO A 129 -20.73 -15.72 12.51
N TRP A 130 -19.75 -15.39 13.34
CA TRP A 130 -19.54 -15.89 14.68
C TRP A 130 -19.99 -14.81 15.67
N ARG A 131 -20.94 -15.15 16.54
CA ARG A 131 -21.50 -14.25 17.56
C ARG A 131 -21.02 -14.71 18.95
N PRO A 132 -19.77 -14.38 19.36
CA PRO A 132 -19.31 -14.77 20.69
C PRO A 132 -20.11 -14.05 21.77
N ALA A 133 -20.42 -14.75 22.85
CA ALA A 133 -21.00 -14.14 24.04
C ALA A 133 -19.91 -13.37 24.81
N PRO A 134 -20.27 -12.43 25.71
CA PRO A 134 -19.31 -11.89 26.65
C PRO A 134 -18.69 -13.01 27.50
N GLY A 135 -17.37 -13.04 27.62
CA GLY A 135 -16.64 -14.12 28.28
C GLY A 135 -15.29 -14.40 27.64
N ARG A 136 -14.57 -15.41 28.16
CA ARG A 136 -13.30 -15.87 27.61
C ARG A 136 -13.54 -17.00 26.62
N HIS A 137 -13.11 -16.81 25.37
CA HIS A 137 -13.17 -17.81 24.30
C HIS A 137 -11.79 -18.25 23.88
N ARG A 138 -11.60 -19.55 23.65
CA ARG A 138 -10.34 -20.12 23.16
C ARG A 138 -10.47 -20.54 21.71
N LEU A 139 -9.73 -19.86 20.84
CA LEU A 139 -9.60 -20.19 19.43
C LEU A 139 -8.37 -21.09 19.22
N VAL A 140 -8.55 -22.19 18.48
CA VAL A 140 -7.45 -23.04 18.00
C VAL A 140 -7.58 -23.17 16.49
N ILE A 141 -6.55 -22.72 15.77
CA ILE A 141 -6.57 -22.61 14.31
C ILE A 141 -5.43 -23.47 13.77
N THR A 142 -5.78 -24.58 13.11
CA THR A 142 -4.82 -25.58 12.66
C THR A 142 -4.84 -25.68 11.14
N PRO A 143 -3.73 -25.35 10.44
CA PRO A 143 -3.66 -25.49 8.99
C PRO A 143 -3.26 -26.92 8.61
N TYR A 144 -3.71 -27.39 7.45
CA TYR A 144 -3.46 -28.72 6.92
C TYR A 144 -3.08 -28.65 5.44
N SER A 145 -2.22 -29.56 5.00
CA SER A 145 -1.66 -29.50 3.65
C SER A 145 -2.60 -29.95 2.53
N LYS A 146 -3.75 -30.54 2.87
CA LYS A 146 -4.80 -30.95 1.93
C LYS A 146 -6.17 -30.56 2.49
N ASP A 147 -7.16 -30.58 1.62
CA ASP A 147 -8.56 -30.31 1.95
C ASP A 147 -9.11 -31.30 2.98
N GLY A 148 -10.07 -30.86 3.78
CA GLY A 148 -10.77 -31.70 4.75
C GLY A 148 -9.96 -32.02 6.01
N ALA A 149 -9.06 -31.12 6.42
CA ALA A 149 -8.10 -31.31 7.51
C ALA A 149 -7.21 -32.57 7.31
N LYS A 150 -6.82 -32.83 6.06
CA LYS A 150 -6.02 -34.00 5.67
C LYS A 150 -4.59 -33.61 5.32
N GLY A 151 -3.73 -34.61 5.20
CA GLY A 151 -2.31 -34.40 4.89
C GLY A 151 -1.52 -33.99 6.14
N ARG A 152 -0.37 -33.33 5.94
CA ARG A 152 0.47 -32.89 7.05
C ARG A 152 -0.23 -31.75 7.78
N SER A 153 -0.24 -31.77 9.12
CA SER A 153 -0.76 -30.67 9.93
C SER A 153 0.33 -29.67 10.28
N GLY A 154 -0.06 -28.40 10.34
CA GLY A 154 0.75 -27.32 10.88
C GLY A 154 0.72 -27.21 12.39
N ASP A 155 1.51 -26.26 12.91
CA ASP A 155 1.39 -25.89 14.32
C ASP A 155 0.11 -25.08 14.53
N PRO A 156 -0.71 -25.44 15.52
CA PRO A 156 -1.93 -24.72 15.81
C PRO A 156 -1.60 -23.36 16.42
N VAL A 157 -2.23 -22.30 15.89
CA VAL A 157 -2.24 -20.98 16.55
C VAL A 157 -3.36 -20.98 17.59
N ARG A 158 -3.01 -20.61 18.83
CA ARG A 158 -3.94 -20.53 19.97
C ARG A 158 -4.11 -19.09 20.38
N ILE A 159 -5.36 -18.63 20.42
CA ILE A 159 -5.72 -17.26 20.78
C ILE A 159 -6.77 -17.31 21.87
N THR A 160 -6.57 -16.53 22.93
CA THR A 160 -7.60 -16.26 23.93
C THR A 160 -8.28 -14.94 23.60
N LEU A 161 -9.58 -14.98 23.32
CA LEU A 161 -10.39 -13.80 23.07
C LEU A 161 -11.22 -13.49 24.32
N VAL A 162 -10.97 -12.35 24.95
CA VAL A 162 -11.77 -11.84 26.06
C VAL A 162 -12.83 -10.91 25.49
N VAL A 163 -14.07 -11.39 25.40
CA VAL A 163 -15.18 -10.63 24.84
C VAL A 163 -15.90 -9.91 25.97
N THR A 164 -16.03 -8.59 25.86
CA THR A 164 -16.81 -7.76 26.78
C THR A 164 -17.96 -7.09 26.01
N ASP A 165 -18.94 -6.54 26.73
CA ASP A 165 -20.07 -5.86 26.10
C ASP A 165 -20.54 -4.69 26.97
N GLY A 166 -19.66 -3.70 27.16
CA GLY A 166 -19.91 -2.33 27.65
C GLY A 166 -20.81 -2.07 28.86
N ARG A 167 -21.37 -3.09 29.51
CA ARG A 167 -22.15 -2.97 30.73
C ARG A 167 -21.23 -3.28 31.89
N SER A 168 -20.83 -2.25 32.62
CA SER A 168 -20.41 -2.41 34.00
C SER A 168 -21.52 -3.17 34.75
N SER A 169 -21.32 -4.46 34.99
CA SER A 169 -21.93 -5.12 36.13
C SER A 169 -21.02 -4.82 37.33
N VAL A 170 -21.47 -3.86 38.12
CA VAL A 170 -21.11 -3.65 39.53
C VAL A 170 -20.98 -5.02 40.23
N PRO A 171 -19.95 -5.27 41.06
CA PRO A 171 -19.90 -6.47 41.88
C PRO A 171 -21.16 -6.55 42.74
N GLU A 172 -21.81 -7.71 42.69
CA GLU A 172 -23.02 -8.03 43.43
C GLU A 172 -22.88 -7.66 44.91
N ALA A 173 -23.79 -6.80 45.37
CA ALA A 173 -23.90 -6.39 46.77
C ALA A 173 -24.38 -7.57 47.62
N THR A 174 -23.47 -8.16 48.41
CA THR A 174 -23.86 -9.05 49.49
C THR A 174 -24.53 -8.25 50.62
N LYS A 175 -25.82 -8.51 50.85
CA LYS A 175 -26.63 -8.02 51.98
C LYS A 175 -26.08 -8.57 53.32
N PRO A 176 -26.17 -7.83 54.45
CA PRO A 176 -25.32 -8.04 55.62
C PRO A 176 -25.85 -9.08 56.61
N THR A 177 -24.93 -9.67 57.36
CA THR A 177 -25.16 -10.46 58.60
C THR A 177 -24.74 -9.61 59.82
N PRO A 178 -25.48 -9.63 60.95
CA PRO A 178 -25.37 -8.60 61.99
C PRO A 178 -24.37 -8.91 63.13
N THR A 179 -23.80 -7.82 63.70
CA THR A 179 -23.22 -7.62 65.06
C THR A 179 -21.96 -8.44 65.43
N LYS A 180 -20.95 -7.96 66.17
CA LYS A 180 -20.82 -6.95 67.27
C LYS A 180 -19.40 -6.32 67.25
N PRO A 181 -19.16 -5.21 67.97
CA PRO A 181 -18.09 -4.24 67.74
C PRO A 181 -16.87 -4.41 68.67
N THR A 182 -15.73 -3.79 68.34
CA THR A 182 -14.89 -3.11 69.35
C THR A 182 -13.87 -2.13 68.75
N ALA A 183 -13.84 -0.93 69.37
CA ALA A 183 -12.76 0.04 69.62
C ALA A 183 -11.94 0.59 68.42
N LYS A 184 -12.10 1.86 68.01
CA LYS A 184 -11.70 3.18 68.57
C LYS A 184 -10.42 3.71 67.86
N PRO A 185 -10.41 4.96 67.35
CA PRO A 185 -9.41 5.47 66.42
C PRO A 185 -8.27 6.20 67.14
N ASP A 186 -7.13 6.38 66.46
CA ASP A 186 -6.36 7.61 66.70
C ASP A 186 -5.61 8.16 65.48
N LYS A 187 -5.49 9.48 65.55
CA LYS A 187 -5.02 10.47 64.58
C LYS A 187 -3.50 10.42 64.40
N THR A 188 -2.99 10.91 63.26
CA THR A 188 -2.08 12.08 63.16
C THR A 188 -1.46 12.21 61.76
N SER A 189 -1.42 13.46 61.27
CA SER A 189 -0.61 13.99 60.15
C SER A 189 0.75 14.49 60.74
N PRO A 190 1.74 15.10 60.02
CA PRO A 190 2.05 15.20 58.58
C PRO A 190 3.56 14.96 58.21
N ALA A 191 3.83 14.92 56.89
CA ALA A 191 5.03 15.40 56.14
C ALA A 191 6.49 15.12 56.57
N SER A 192 7.26 14.51 55.66
CA SER A 192 8.64 14.94 55.31
C SER A 192 9.13 14.32 53.98
N THR A 193 9.49 15.15 53.00
CA THR A 193 10.49 14.90 51.92
C THR A 193 11.91 15.06 52.54
N PRO A 194 13.08 14.58 52.03
CA PRO A 194 13.50 14.21 50.66
C PRO A 194 14.45 12.95 50.63
N PRO A 195 15.38 12.69 49.66
CA PRO A 195 15.57 13.14 48.27
C PRO A 195 15.61 11.98 47.23
N ALA A 196 15.64 12.33 45.95
CA ALA A 196 15.75 11.41 44.81
C ALA A 196 17.17 10.84 44.61
N PRO A 197 17.30 9.63 44.03
CA PRO A 197 18.43 9.25 43.18
C PRO A 197 18.02 9.15 41.69
N PRO A 198 18.98 9.33 40.76
CA PRO A 198 18.72 9.50 39.34
C PRO A 198 18.65 8.16 38.61
N GLY A 199 17.84 8.09 37.55
CA GLY A 199 17.99 7.08 36.51
C GLY A 199 16.74 6.30 36.17
N ALA A 200 15.90 6.87 35.31
CA ALA A 200 15.23 6.18 34.22
C ALA A 200 14.48 7.24 33.41
N THR A 201 15.15 7.79 32.40
CA THR A 201 14.52 8.59 31.36
C THR A 201 13.34 7.81 30.78
N GLY A 202 12.14 8.39 30.95
CA GLY A 202 10.92 7.87 30.36
C GLY A 202 11.05 7.71 28.85
N LEU A 203 10.65 6.53 28.36
CA LEU A 203 10.42 6.32 26.94
C LEU A 203 9.22 7.19 26.51
N PRO A 204 9.35 8.03 25.47
CA PRO A 204 8.25 8.86 25.05
C PRO A 204 7.17 8.03 24.36
N VAL A 205 5.92 8.33 24.73
CA VAL A 205 4.69 7.94 24.06
C VAL A 205 4.73 8.49 22.63
N GLY A 206 4.74 7.59 21.64
CA GLY A 206 4.76 7.94 20.22
C GLY A 206 5.43 6.89 19.33
N ARG A 207 4.86 5.68 19.25
CA ARG A 207 5.20 4.72 18.17
C ARG A 207 3.92 4.12 17.62
N ILE A 208 3.50 4.58 16.45
CA ILE A 208 2.53 3.88 15.62
C ILE A 208 3.27 3.40 14.37
N ALA A 209 3.07 2.10 14.07
CA ALA A 209 3.61 1.25 13.01
C ALA A 209 5.09 0.86 13.11
N GLY A 210 5.31 -0.45 13.24
CA GLY A 210 6.60 -1.11 13.42
C GLY A 210 7.56 -0.77 12.30
N ALA A 211 8.66 -0.14 12.67
CA ALA A 211 9.65 0.30 11.74
C ALA A 211 11.03 0.35 12.40
N GLY A 212 11.83 -0.69 12.19
CA GLY A 212 13.26 -0.53 12.01
C GLY A 212 13.60 -0.04 10.59
N ILE A 213 12.64 0.59 9.91
CA ILE A 213 12.59 0.91 8.49
C ILE A 213 12.13 2.37 8.31
N GLY A 214 12.42 3.00 7.18
CA GLY A 214 11.99 4.36 6.84
C GLY A 214 10.47 4.53 6.68
N GLY A 215 9.72 4.47 7.78
CA GLY A 215 8.40 5.11 7.88
C GLY A 215 8.54 6.64 7.92
N PRO A 216 7.42 7.39 7.98
CA PRO A 216 7.45 8.86 7.91
C PRO A 216 8.48 9.43 8.87
N THR A 217 9.54 10.01 8.30
CA THR A 217 10.59 10.70 9.05
C THR A 217 10.09 12.01 9.64
N TRP A 218 8.89 12.46 9.23
CA TRP A 218 8.25 13.67 9.71
C TRP A 218 8.15 13.67 11.23
N SER A 219 9.04 14.44 11.85
CA SER A 219 9.09 14.63 13.29
C SER A 219 9.01 16.11 13.62
N ALA A 220 8.71 16.42 14.89
CA ALA A 220 8.43 17.76 15.37
C ALA A 220 9.51 18.81 15.05
N GLY A 221 10.75 18.42 14.74
CA GLY A 221 11.83 19.33 14.39
C GLY A 221 11.95 19.71 12.91
N GLN A 222 11.05 19.25 12.03
CA GLN A 222 11.27 19.28 10.56
C GLN A 222 10.42 20.27 9.77
N LEU A 223 9.66 21.15 10.42
CA LEU A 223 9.00 22.23 9.67
C LEU A 223 10.07 23.18 9.12
N ALA A 224 10.28 23.12 7.80
CA ALA A 224 11.24 24.00 7.15
C ALA A 224 10.85 25.48 7.36
N PRO A 225 11.83 26.40 7.48
CA PRO A 225 11.55 27.83 7.47
C PRO A 225 10.74 28.22 6.25
N THR A 226 9.86 29.20 6.40
CA THR A 226 9.14 29.75 5.26
C THR A 226 10.12 30.40 4.29
N GLN A 227 9.84 30.31 3.00
CA GLN A 227 10.66 30.93 1.95
C GLN A 227 10.25 32.38 1.74
N GLY A 228 10.33 33.17 2.82
CA GLY A 228 9.86 34.57 2.85
C GLY A 228 8.34 34.73 2.88
N GLY A 229 7.58 33.65 3.04
CA GLY A 229 6.14 33.69 3.27
C GLY A 229 5.76 33.63 4.75
N ARG A 230 4.46 33.51 5.01
CA ARG A 230 3.87 33.55 6.35
C ARG A 230 3.44 32.16 6.79
N HIS A 231 3.28 31.98 8.09
CA HIS A 231 2.55 30.84 8.63
C HIS A 231 1.04 31.10 8.64
N LEU A 232 0.26 30.11 8.19
CA LEU A 232 -1.18 30.03 8.34
C LEU A 232 -1.53 28.82 9.19
N TYR A 233 -2.12 29.03 10.36
CA TYR A 233 -2.42 27.96 11.32
C TYR A 233 -3.83 27.41 11.08
N VAL A 234 -3.95 26.09 11.10
CA VAL A 234 -5.22 25.36 11.03
C VAL A 234 -5.33 24.42 12.22
N SER A 235 -6.50 24.31 12.84
CA SER A 235 -6.75 23.43 13.98
C SER A 235 -8.13 22.80 13.88
N GLY A 236 -8.29 21.57 14.41
CA GLY A 236 -9.60 20.91 14.52
C GLY A 236 -10.61 21.69 15.34
N ASN A 237 -10.15 22.59 16.21
CA ASN A 237 -10.96 23.48 17.04
C ASN A 237 -10.89 24.95 16.59
N GLY A 238 -10.33 25.22 15.41
CA GLY A 238 -10.17 26.57 14.88
C GLY A 238 -11.50 27.22 14.45
N ASN A 239 -11.41 28.43 13.88
CA ASN A 239 -12.55 29.20 13.39
C ASN A 239 -12.23 29.87 12.05
N ASP A 240 -13.00 29.58 10.99
CA ASP A 240 -12.76 30.13 9.65
C ASP A 240 -13.05 31.63 9.50
N LYS A 241 -13.66 32.25 10.53
CA LYS A 241 -13.79 33.72 10.65
C LYS A 241 -12.51 34.38 11.18
N ALA A 242 -11.59 33.62 11.76
CA ALA A 242 -10.30 34.14 12.25
C ALA A 242 -9.31 34.36 11.09
N ASP A 243 -8.18 35.00 11.38
CA ASP A 243 -7.18 35.36 10.36
C ASP A 243 -6.12 34.26 10.09
N GLY A 244 -6.05 33.22 10.94
CA GLY A 244 -5.10 32.12 10.79
C GLY A 244 -3.65 32.50 11.06
N ARG A 245 -3.33 33.69 11.57
CA ARG A 245 -1.92 34.15 11.69
C ARG A 245 -1.19 33.63 12.92
N THR A 246 -1.92 33.09 13.89
CA THR A 246 -1.35 32.52 15.11
C THR A 246 -2.05 31.20 15.46
N PRO A 247 -1.46 30.34 16.32
CA PRO A 247 -2.16 29.16 16.84
C PRO A 247 -3.50 29.49 17.52
N ALA A 248 -3.60 30.63 18.22
CA ALA A 248 -4.83 31.07 18.89
C ALA A 248 -5.92 31.53 17.91
N THR A 249 -5.52 32.05 16.75
CA THR A 249 -6.41 32.50 15.68
C THR A 249 -6.49 31.49 14.53
N ALA A 250 -6.20 30.22 14.79
CA ALA A 250 -6.15 29.18 13.78
C ALA A 250 -7.50 29.00 13.05
N LEU A 251 -7.42 28.76 11.75
CA LEU A 251 -8.57 28.44 10.89
C LEU A 251 -9.12 27.05 11.21
N ARG A 252 -10.39 26.81 10.91
CA ARG A 252 -11.06 25.52 11.17
C ARG A 252 -10.83 24.52 10.03
N THR A 253 -10.88 25.01 8.79
CA THR A 253 -10.86 24.14 7.60
C THR A 253 -9.58 24.30 6.81
N LEU A 254 -9.12 23.18 6.24
CA LEU A 254 -7.97 23.15 5.35
C LEU A 254 -8.23 23.98 4.09
N GLN A 255 -9.46 23.91 3.54
CA GLN A 255 -9.81 24.65 2.33
C GLN A 255 -9.78 26.17 2.53
N ARG A 256 -10.19 26.67 3.71
CA ARG A 256 -10.09 28.11 4.01
C ARG A 256 -8.64 28.58 3.98
N ALA A 257 -7.73 27.83 4.60
CA ALA A 257 -6.31 28.13 4.58
C ALA A 257 -5.73 28.07 3.18
N ALA A 258 -6.06 27.04 2.39
CA ALA A 258 -5.61 26.89 1.02
C ALA A 258 -5.96 28.11 0.16
N GLY A 259 -7.19 28.62 0.26
CA GLY A 259 -7.65 29.82 -0.45
C GLY A 259 -6.93 31.12 -0.05
N MET A 260 -6.21 31.14 1.07
CA MET A 260 -5.48 32.32 1.57
C MET A 260 -3.98 32.30 1.23
N THR A 261 -3.46 31.17 0.75
CA THR A 261 -2.02 30.98 0.53
C THR A 261 -1.46 31.93 -0.54
N ARG A 262 -0.20 32.30 -0.37
CA ARG A 262 0.63 33.02 -1.35
C ARG A 262 1.97 32.27 -1.50
N PRO A 263 2.70 32.45 -2.60
CA PRO A 263 4.03 31.83 -2.75
C PRO A 263 4.90 32.04 -1.49
N GLY A 264 5.47 30.95 -0.98
CA GLY A 264 6.31 30.92 0.23
C GLY A 264 5.54 30.68 1.53
N ASP A 265 4.21 30.78 1.54
CA ASP A 265 3.41 30.55 2.75
C ASP A 265 3.47 29.07 3.18
N THR A 266 3.38 28.85 4.49
CA THR A 266 3.29 27.51 5.10
C THR A 266 2.00 27.40 5.89
N VAL A 267 1.13 26.48 5.50
CA VAL A 267 -0.05 26.06 6.26
C VAL A 267 0.37 25.02 7.31
N VAL A 268 0.33 25.44 8.57
CA VAL A 268 0.70 24.65 9.74
C VAL A 268 -0.55 23.99 10.32
N ILE A 269 -0.67 22.67 10.16
CA ILE A 269 -1.89 21.91 10.42
C ILE A 269 -1.78 21.20 11.77
N GLY A 270 -2.45 21.75 12.78
CA GLY A 270 -2.52 21.20 14.13
C GLY A 270 -3.40 19.95 14.24
N ASN A 271 -3.54 19.47 15.48
CA ASN A 271 -4.38 18.31 15.75
C ASN A 271 -5.85 18.55 15.39
N GLY A 272 -6.49 17.52 14.86
CA GLY A 272 -7.90 17.57 14.47
C GLY A 272 -8.29 16.45 13.51
N THR A 273 -9.60 16.27 13.37
CA THR A 273 -10.16 15.52 12.25
C THR A 273 -10.74 16.51 11.24
N TYR A 274 -10.31 16.39 9.99
CA TYR A 274 -10.72 17.25 8.89
C TYR A 274 -11.49 16.40 7.87
N SER A 275 -12.71 16.83 7.56
CA SER A 275 -13.56 16.23 6.55
C SER A 275 -14.34 17.32 5.83
N ALA A 276 -14.82 17.02 4.63
CA ALA A 276 -15.66 17.91 3.85
C ALA A 276 -16.80 17.10 3.20
N PRO A 277 -17.83 16.71 3.98
CA PRO A 277 -18.94 15.91 3.46
C PRO A 277 -19.59 16.57 2.24
N GLY A 278 -19.88 15.77 1.21
CA GLY A 278 -20.48 16.25 -0.03
C GLY A 278 -19.56 17.08 -0.94
N ARG A 279 -18.28 17.25 -0.58
CA ARG A 279 -17.29 17.93 -1.43
C ARG A 279 -16.44 16.92 -2.20
N GLN A 280 -15.89 17.38 -3.32
CA GLN A 280 -14.97 16.60 -4.15
C GLN A 280 -13.70 16.21 -3.37
N PHE A 281 -13.17 17.15 -2.59
CA PHE A 281 -11.96 16.96 -1.80
C PHE A 281 -12.10 17.59 -0.42
N VAL A 282 -11.26 17.15 0.52
CA VAL A 282 -11.12 17.81 1.83
C VAL A 282 -10.20 19.02 1.73
N LEU A 283 -9.12 18.88 0.97
CA LEU A 283 -8.16 19.95 0.66
C LEU A 283 -7.86 19.97 -0.84
N GLY A 284 -8.33 21.00 -1.53
CA GLY A 284 -7.95 21.32 -2.90
C GLY A 284 -6.91 22.44 -2.93
N ILE A 285 -5.80 22.19 -3.59
CA ILE A 285 -4.66 23.10 -3.73
C ILE A 285 -4.55 23.49 -5.20
N ASP A 286 -5.04 24.67 -5.54
CA ASP A 286 -5.05 25.26 -6.88
C ASP A 286 -4.11 26.48 -7.01
N ARG A 287 -3.67 27.03 -5.88
CA ARG A 287 -2.71 28.14 -5.82
C ARG A 287 -1.29 27.61 -5.85
N SER A 288 -0.51 28.07 -6.83
CA SER A 288 0.89 27.65 -7.02
C SER A 288 1.85 28.55 -6.24
N GLY A 289 2.96 27.95 -5.80
CA GLY A 289 4.15 28.69 -5.41
C GLY A 289 4.98 29.11 -6.62
N THR A 290 6.23 29.49 -6.37
CA THR A 290 7.26 29.74 -7.39
C THR A 290 8.49 28.88 -7.10
N ALA A 291 9.43 28.81 -8.04
CA ALA A 291 10.65 28.01 -7.90
C ALA A 291 11.45 28.34 -6.62
N ASP A 292 11.42 29.61 -6.20
CA ASP A 292 12.07 30.14 -5.00
C ASP A 292 11.14 30.22 -3.77
N LYS A 293 9.81 30.12 -3.94
CA LYS A 293 8.81 30.30 -2.87
C LYS A 293 7.68 29.28 -2.97
N TRP A 294 7.99 28.05 -2.57
CA TRP A 294 7.07 26.92 -2.49
C TRP A 294 6.00 27.17 -1.43
N ILE A 295 4.79 26.68 -1.69
CA ILE A 295 3.73 26.66 -0.68
C ILE A 295 3.77 25.31 0.02
N THR A 296 3.80 25.32 1.35
CA THR A 296 3.89 24.09 2.15
C THR A 296 2.62 23.87 2.94
N TYR A 297 2.09 22.65 2.92
CA TYR A 297 1.01 22.16 3.77
C TYR A 297 1.59 21.05 4.63
N ALA A 298 1.75 21.31 5.92
CA ALA A 298 2.46 20.39 6.79
C ALA A 298 1.77 20.22 8.14
N ALA A 299 1.86 19.01 8.71
CA ALA A 299 1.49 18.81 10.10
C ALA A 299 2.34 19.70 11.00
N ALA A 300 1.70 20.34 11.97
CA ALA A 300 2.39 21.07 13.02
C ALA A 300 3.34 20.11 13.76
N PRO A 301 4.49 20.61 14.27
CA PRO A 301 5.37 19.84 15.12
C PRO A 301 4.66 19.01 16.19
N GLY A 302 4.82 17.68 16.14
CA GLY A 302 4.22 16.74 17.10
C GLY A 302 2.70 16.51 16.94
N ALA A 303 2.05 17.18 15.99
CA ALA A 303 0.64 16.95 15.68
C ALA A 303 0.44 15.76 14.74
N THR A 304 -0.70 15.12 14.86
CA THR A 304 -1.14 14.02 13.98
C THR A 304 -2.52 14.34 13.37
N PRO A 305 -2.61 15.33 12.47
CA PRO A 305 -3.87 15.68 11.82
C PRO A 305 -4.40 14.51 10.99
N LYS A 306 -5.72 14.26 11.11
CA LYS A 306 -6.41 13.19 10.38
C LYS A 306 -7.35 13.77 9.34
N ILE A 307 -7.08 13.51 8.07
CA ILE A 307 -7.94 13.89 6.94
C ILE A 307 -8.78 12.67 6.57
N LYS A 308 -10.11 12.82 6.64
CA LYS A 308 -11.09 11.77 6.33
C LYS A 308 -11.74 12.08 4.98
N ALA A 309 -11.30 11.38 3.95
CA ALA A 309 -11.82 11.54 2.60
C ALA A 309 -13.12 10.75 2.41
N ALA A 310 -14.10 11.36 1.76
CA ALA A 310 -15.36 10.72 1.35
C ALA A 310 -15.85 11.25 -0.02
N GLY A 311 -14.92 11.82 -0.80
CA GLY A 311 -15.11 12.35 -2.14
C GLY A 311 -14.10 11.75 -3.11
N TRP A 312 -13.83 12.41 -4.23
CA TRP A 312 -12.82 11.96 -5.19
C TRP A 312 -11.39 11.99 -4.62
N GLN A 313 -11.07 12.93 -3.74
CA GLN A 313 -9.75 13.04 -3.13
C GLN A 313 -9.80 13.36 -1.64
N GLY A 314 -8.81 12.94 -0.86
CA GLY A 314 -8.49 13.56 0.42
C GLY A 314 -7.84 14.92 0.18
N ILE A 315 -6.71 14.88 -0.53
CA ILE A 315 -5.93 16.05 -0.96
C ILE A 315 -5.79 16.03 -2.48
N ALA A 316 -6.25 17.08 -3.14
CA ALA A 316 -6.04 17.32 -4.56
C ALA A 316 -4.98 18.42 -4.75
N VAL A 317 -3.84 18.07 -5.33
CA VAL A 317 -2.77 19.00 -5.68
C VAL A 317 -2.85 19.29 -7.19
N ASN A 318 -3.49 20.40 -7.53
CA ASN A 318 -3.69 20.89 -8.90
C ASN A 318 -2.82 22.12 -9.20
N ALA A 319 -1.68 22.21 -8.52
CA ALA A 319 -0.80 23.38 -8.50
C ALA A 319 0.68 22.97 -8.60
N ARG A 320 1.56 23.97 -8.63
CA ARG A 320 3.01 23.84 -8.81
C ARG A 320 3.77 24.37 -7.61
N TYR A 321 4.97 23.84 -7.38
CA TYR A 321 5.85 24.23 -6.26
C TYR A 321 5.15 24.06 -4.92
N ILE A 322 4.63 22.84 -4.69
CA ILE A 322 3.84 22.47 -3.52
C ILE A 322 4.57 21.41 -2.70
N THR A 323 4.57 21.56 -1.38
CA THR A 323 4.95 20.50 -0.44
C THR A 323 3.74 20.08 0.38
N VAL A 324 3.48 18.78 0.48
CA VAL A 324 2.49 18.16 1.38
C VAL A 324 3.23 17.19 2.30
N ALA A 325 3.25 17.48 3.61
CA ALA A 325 4.10 16.75 4.54
C ALA A 325 3.46 16.37 5.89
N GLY A 326 3.76 15.16 6.36
CA GLY A 326 3.42 14.74 7.73
C GLY A 326 1.94 14.48 8.00
N LEU A 327 1.10 14.37 6.97
CA LEU A 327 -0.35 14.24 7.13
C LEU A 327 -0.78 12.78 7.19
N THR A 328 -1.84 12.51 7.96
CA THR A 328 -2.56 11.22 7.90
C THR A 328 -3.83 11.40 7.08
N VAL A 329 -3.93 10.70 5.96
CA VAL A 329 -5.11 10.72 5.07
C VAL A 329 -5.72 9.33 5.02
N GLN A 330 -7.00 9.23 5.34
CA GLN A 330 -7.72 7.96 5.30
C GLN A 330 -8.95 8.08 4.39
N GLY A 331 -9.13 7.12 3.50
CA GLY A 331 -10.28 7.04 2.61
C GLY A 331 -11.52 6.40 3.24
N PRO A 332 -12.60 6.28 2.45
CA PRO A 332 -13.89 5.84 2.95
C PRO A 332 -14.13 4.32 2.82
N THR A 333 -13.10 3.47 2.66
CA THR A 333 -13.29 2.03 2.41
C THR A 333 -14.22 1.36 3.43
N ASP A 334 -14.11 1.73 4.71
CA ASP A 334 -14.94 1.19 5.81
C ASP A 334 -16.36 1.79 5.85
N LEU A 335 -16.63 2.79 5.01
CA LEU A 335 -17.92 3.47 4.89
C LEU A 335 -18.68 3.06 3.62
N LEU A 336 -18.06 2.26 2.76
CA LEU A 336 -18.70 1.79 1.53
C LEU A 336 -19.81 0.79 1.86
N THR A 337 -21.01 1.10 1.37
CA THR A 337 -22.15 0.17 1.42
C THR A 337 -21.96 -0.99 0.44
N ASP A 338 -22.66 -2.10 0.67
CA ASP A 338 -22.60 -3.25 -0.25
C ASP A 338 -23.11 -2.92 -1.64
N ARG A 339 -24.09 -2.02 -1.74
CA ARG A 339 -24.56 -1.48 -3.02
C ARG A 339 -23.43 -0.79 -3.80
N GLN A 340 -22.59 -0.02 -3.12
CA GLN A 340 -21.45 0.66 -3.76
C GLN A 340 -20.37 -0.34 -4.17
N LYS A 341 -20.06 -1.31 -3.30
CA LYS A 341 -19.13 -2.41 -3.62
C LYS A 341 -19.60 -3.23 -4.83
N ASP A 342 -20.89 -3.51 -4.94
CA ASP A 342 -21.49 -4.20 -6.08
C ASP A 342 -21.49 -3.36 -7.35
N ALA A 343 -21.77 -2.06 -7.25
CA ALA A 343 -21.67 -1.14 -8.37
C ALA A 343 -20.22 -1.07 -8.88
N ALA A 344 -19.24 -1.00 -7.99
CA ALA A 344 -17.82 -1.07 -8.31
C ALA A 344 -17.45 -2.37 -9.04
N ARG A 345 -17.89 -3.54 -8.55
CA ARG A 345 -17.67 -4.83 -9.25
C ARG A 345 -18.25 -4.85 -10.66
N LYS A 346 -19.35 -4.12 -10.90
CA LYS A 346 -19.98 -3.94 -12.22
C LYS A 346 -19.30 -2.85 -13.07
N GLY A 347 -18.30 -2.17 -12.54
CA GLY A 347 -17.50 -1.18 -13.23
C GLY A 347 -18.05 0.24 -13.14
N ASP A 348 -18.70 0.62 -12.03
CA ASP A 348 -19.13 1.99 -11.81
C ASP A 348 -17.93 2.95 -11.69
N LEU A 349 -17.95 4.00 -12.52
CA LEU A 349 -16.93 5.03 -12.59
C LEU A 349 -17.42 6.39 -12.06
N LYS A 350 -18.66 6.47 -11.58
CA LYS A 350 -19.32 7.74 -11.25
C LYS A 350 -19.33 8.06 -9.77
N ASP A 351 -19.37 7.04 -8.91
CA ASP A 351 -19.39 7.23 -7.47
C ASP A 351 -17.99 7.68 -6.96
N PRO A 352 -17.86 8.88 -6.36
CA PRO A 352 -16.59 9.37 -5.87
C PRO A 352 -16.03 8.54 -4.71
N MET A 353 -16.87 7.91 -3.88
CA MET A 353 -16.41 7.17 -2.70
C MET A 353 -15.69 5.88 -3.08
N ILE A 354 -16.16 5.15 -4.10
CA ILE A 354 -15.45 3.97 -4.60
C ILE A 354 -14.21 4.35 -5.42
N ASN A 355 -14.05 5.62 -5.78
CA ASN A 355 -12.97 6.14 -6.61
C ASN A 355 -12.07 7.12 -5.84
N THR A 356 -12.11 7.11 -4.50
CA THR A 356 -11.36 8.06 -3.68
C THR A 356 -9.86 7.79 -3.74
N SER A 357 -9.11 8.85 -4.04
CA SER A 357 -7.66 8.92 -3.88
C SER A 357 -7.29 9.60 -2.57
N CYS A 358 -6.27 9.15 -1.85
CA CYS A 358 -5.86 9.82 -0.61
C CYS A 358 -5.17 11.14 -0.95
N ILE A 359 -4.05 11.10 -1.69
CA ILE A 359 -3.36 12.28 -2.23
C ILE A 359 -3.25 12.11 -3.74
N ALA A 360 -3.76 13.09 -4.50
CA ALA A 360 -3.65 13.10 -5.96
C ALA A 360 -2.99 14.39 -6.44
N VAL A 361 -1.80 14.26 -7.02
CA VAL A 361 -1.16 15.29 -7.84
C VAL A 361 -1.67 15.10 -9.26
N SER A 362 -2.57 15.96 -9.72
CA SER A 362 -3.20 15.78 -11.03
C SER A 362 -3.54 17.10 -11.68
N GLU A 363 -3.80 17.09 -12.99
CA GLU A 363 -4.50 18.21 -13.62
C GLU A 363 -5.84 18.47 -12.92
N PRO A 364 -6.30 19.73 -12.87
CA PRO A 364 -7.68 20.02 -12.49
C PRO A 364 -8.65 19.40 -13.52
N PHE A 365 -9.87 19.09 -13.10
CA PHE A 365 -10.86 18.50 -13.99
C PHE A 365 -11.14 19.42 -15.19
N GLY A 366 -11.01 18.90 -16.42
CA GLY A 366 -11.15 19.69 -17.65
C GLY A 366 -9.93 20.57 -18.00
N GLY A 367 -8.83 20.45 -17.25
CA GLY A 367 -7.59 21.17 -17.50
C GLY A 367 -6.88 20.80 -18.80
N GLY A 368 -5.88 21.59 -19.15
CA GLY A 368 -4.96 21.34 -20.27
C GLY A 368 -3.51 21.38 -19.80
N GLU A 369 -2.57 21.23 -20.73
CA GLU A 369 -1.13 21.23 -20.46
C GLU A 369 -0.67 22.46 -19.64
N SER A 370 -1.26 23.63 -19.90
CA SER A 370 -1.01 24.87 -19.15
C SER A 370 -1.37 24.79 -17.66
N THR A 371 -2.10 23.77 -17.23
CA THR A 371 -2.54 23.52 -15.85
C THR A 371 -1.93 22.26 -15.24
N TYR A 372 -1.07 21.55 -15.96
CA TYR A 372 -0.47 20.35 -15.43
C TYR A 372 0.44 20.68 -14.23
N PRO A 373 0.33 19.91 -13.13
CA PRO A 373 1.15 20.12 -11.97
C PRO A 373 2.60 19.74 -12.29
N HIS A 374 3.51 20.49 -11.71
CA HIS A 374 4.93 20.15 -11.70
C HIS A 374 5.61 20.67 -10.45
N HIS A 375 6.74 20.08 -10.07
CA HIS A 375 7.50 20.46 -8.87
C HIS A 375 6.65 20.29 -7.61
N VAL A 376 6.37 19.04 -7.23
CA VAL A 376 5.52 18.71 -6.08
C VAL A 376 6.23 17.69 -5.19
N ARG A 377 6.21 17.94 -3.88
CA ARG A 377 6.79 17.06 -2.86
C ARG A 377 5.69 16.49 -1.97
N ILE A 378 5.58 15.17 -1.94
CA ILE A 378 4.70 14.42 -1.04
C ILE A 378 5.59 13.64 -0.08
N HIS A 379 5.75 14.15 1.15
CA HIS A 379 6.79 13.69 2.06
C HIS A 379 6.24 13.24 3.42
N GLY A 380 6.62 12.07 3.91
CA GLY A 380 6.35 11.71 5.30
C GLY A 380 4.87 11.57 5.65
N ASN A 381 4.01 11.29 4.68
CA ASN A 381 2.56 11.12 4.90
C ASN A 381 2.21 9.66 5.20
N THR A 382 1.10 9.45 5.89
CA THR A 382 0.46 8.15 6.04
C THR A 382 -0.85 8.16 5.28
N VAL A 383 -1.01 7.24 4.31
CA VAL A 383 -2.22 7.13 3.50
C VAL A 383 -2.80 5.72 3.59
N SER A 384 -4.10 5.62 3.90
CA SER A 384 -4.76 4.33 4.01
C SER A 384 -6.20 4.31 3.54
N ASP A 385 -6.69 3.11 3.24
CA ASP A 385 -8.11 2.82 3.03
C ASP A 385 -8.75 3.70 1.94
N CYS A 386 -7.97 4.08 0.93
CA CYS A 386 -8.43 4.81 -0.24
C CYS A 386 -8.75 3.83 -1.39
N PRO A 387 -10.03 3.70 -1.78
CA PRO A 387 -10.49 2.80 -2.84
C PRO A 387 -9.77 2.85 -4.18
N LEU A 388 -9.23 4.00 -4.60
CA LEU A 388 -8.47 4.13 -5.85
C LEU A 388 -6.96 4.09 -5.61
N VAL A 389 -6.37 5.15 -5.06
CA VAL A 389 -4.90 5.26 -4.93
C VAL A 389 -4.53 5.87 -3.59
N GLY A 390 -3.43 5.40 -3.00
CA GLY A 390 -2.83 6.05 -1.83
C GLY A 390 -2.23 7.41 -2.22
N ILE A 391 -1.16 7.40 -3.02
CA ILE A 391 -0.54 8.60 -3.59
C ILE A 391 -0.49 8.46 -5.12
N GLY A 392 -1.18 9.35 -5.84
CA GLY A 392 -1.17 9.39 -7.29
C GLY A 392 -0.47 10.62 -7.83
N ALA A 393 0.32 10.46 -8.90
CA ALA A 393 0.82 11.53 -9.74
C ALA A 393 0.37 11.29 -11.19
N LEU A 394 -0.69 11.97 -11.60
CA LEU A 394 -1.32 11.83 -12.90
C LEU A 394 -0.98 13.04 -13.77
N ARG A 395 -0.31 12.84 -14.91
CA ARG A 395 0.08 13.94 -15.80
C ARG A 395 0.80 15.04 -15.03
N ALA A 396 1.82 14.63 -14.28
CA ALA A 396 2.66 15.50 -13.48
C ALA A 396 4.14 15.36 -13.89
N ASP A 397 4.95 16.34 -13.52
CA ASP A 397 6.41 16.34 -13.73
C ASP A 397 7.12 16.82 -12.45
N TYR A 398 8.40 16.48 -12.26
CA TYR A 398 9.14 16.90 -11.06
C TYR A 398 8.43 16.54 -9.74
N VAL A 399 7.92 15.31 -9.62
CA VAL A 399 7.24 14.84 -8.40
C VAL A 399 8.15 13.98 -7.55
N GLU A 400 8.27 14.34 -6.29
CA GLU A 400 9.01 13.60 -5.27
C GLU A 400 8.00 12.98 -4.28
N VAL A 401 7.87 11.65 -4.29
CA VAL A 401 7.10 10.87 -3.31
C VAL A 401 8.08 10.20 -2.37
N THR A 402 8.25 10.76 -1.18
CA THR A 402 9.35 10.38 -0.28
C THR A 402 8.90 10.04 1.13
N ASN A 403 9.42 8.94 1.68
CA ASN A 403 9.25 8.54 3.07
C ASN A 403 7.79 8.42 3.52
N ASN A 404 6.88 8.04 2.62
CA ASN A 404 5.46 7.86 2.95
C ASN A 404 5.17 6.40 3.35
N LEU A 405 4.13 6.21 4.15
CA LEU A 405 3.51 4.92 4.42
C LEU A 405 2.17 4.83 3.67
N ALA A 406 2.07 3.93 2.70
CA ALA A 406 0.84 3.70 1.93
C ALA A 406 0.34 2.26 2.10
N PHE A 407 -0.79 2.08 2.77
CA PHE A 407 -1.31 0.74 3.04
C PHE A 407 -2.82 0.58 2.94
N GLY A 408 -3.27 -0.63 2.58
CA GLY A 408 -4.70 -0.91 2.50
C GLY A 408 -5.45 -0.07 1.45
N ASN A 409 -4.78 0.38 0.39
CA ASN A 409 -5.38 1.17 -0.68
C ASN A 409 -5.71 0.31 -1.91
N ALA A 410 -6.33 0.95 -2.90
CA ALA A 410 -6.61 0.42 -4.23
C ALA A 410 -7.62 -0.71 -4.30
N ASN A 411 -8.58 -0.73 -3.37
CA ASN A 411 -9.49 -1.85 -3.17
C ASN A 411 -10.66 -1.91 -4.15
N TRP A 412 -11.35 -0.79 -4.37
CA TRP A 412 -12.70 -0.80 -4.93
C TRP A 412 -12.86 0.01 -6.21
N SER A 413 -11.84 0.75 -6.66
CA SER A 413 -12.00 1.57 -7.86
C SER A 413 -11.84 0.76 -9.15
N PRO A 414 -12.81 0.83 -10.08
CA PRO A 414 -12.65 0.24 -11.42
C PRO A 414 -11.73 1.04 -12.34
N PHE A 415 -11.12 2.13 -11.88
CA PHE A 415 -10.06 2.83 -12.62
C PHE A 415 -8.70 2.12 -12.54
N GLY A 416 -8.53 1.16 -11.61
CA GLY A 416 -7.24 0.53 -11.35
C GLY A 416 -6.33 1.49 -10.58
N GLY A 417 -5.74 1.02 -9.47
CA GLY A 417 -4.89 1.87 -8.65
C GLY A 417 -3.87 1.07 -7.85
N SER A 418 -3.04 1.76 -7.09
CA SER A 418 -1.95 1.15 -6.32
C SER A 418 -1.70 1.94 -5.03
N GLY A 419 -0.77 1.47 -4.20
CA GLY A 419 -0.29 2.26 -3.05
C GLY A 419 0.26 3.60 -3.52
N ILE A 420 1.19 3.56 -4.49
CA ILE A 420 1.74 4.72 -5.19
C ILE A 420 1.64 4.50 -6.70
N SER A 421 1.03 5.44 -7.42
CA SER A 421 0.88 5.41 -8.89
C SER A 421 1.46 6.65 -9.54
N LEU A 422 2.46 6.49 -10.39
CA LEU A 422 2.88 7.52 -11.34
C LEU A 422 2.30 7.16 -12.71
N PHE A 423 1.43 8.00 -13.25
CA PHE A 423 0.66 7.67 -14.45
C PHE A 423 0.72 8.81 -15.48
N GLN A 424 1.16 8.47 -16.69
CA GLN A 424 1.16 9.38 -17.85
C GLN A 424 1.89 10.71 -17.60
N ALA A 425 3.14 10.67 -17.12
CA ALA A 425 3.92 11.89 -16.89
C ALA A 425 4.04 12.77 -18.15
N TRP A 426 4.22 14.07 -17.95
CA TRP A 426 4.39 15.05 -19.04
C TRP A 426 5.72 15.79 -18.90
N ASN A 427 6.22 16.36 -19.99
CA ASN A 427 7.51 17.07 -19.96
C ASN A 427 7.26 18.57 -19.74
N SER A 428 7.47 19.06 -18.52
CA SER A 428 7.40 20.51 -18.21
C SER A 428 8.59 21.31 -18.74
N ASP A 429 9.67 20.61 -19.10
CA ASP A 429 10.87 21.14 -19.72
C ASP A 429 11.57 20.05 -20.57
N ASN A 430 12.74 20.38 -21.13
CA ASN A 430 13.54 19.47 -21.95
C ASN A 430 14.58 18.65 -21.17
N SER A 431 14.61 18.71 -19.84
CA SER A 431 15.58 17.95 -19.05
C SER A 431 15.28 16.45 -19.15
N THR A 432 16.34 15.67 -19.37
CA THR A 432 16.32 14.19 -19.37
C THR A 432 16.88 13.59 -18.08
N GLY A 433 17.25 14.44 -17.11
CA GLY A 433 17.76 14.03 -15.81
C GLY A 433 16.72 13.32 -14.95
N ILE A 434 17.07 13.02 -13.71
CA ILE A 434 16.11 12.48 -12.74
C ILE A 434 15.09 13.57 -12.41
N LYS A 435 13.82 13.29 -12.70
CA LYS A 435 12.72 14.24 -12.55
C LYS A 435 11.61 13.67 -11.66
N MET A 436 11.32 12.38 -11.74
CA MET A 436 10.38 11.72 -10.84
C MET A 436 11.14 10.90 -9.81
N ILE A 437 10.82 11.04 -8.53
CA ILE A 437 11.51 10.34 -7.44
C ILE A 437 10.47 9.65 -6.54
N VAL A 438 10.63 8.34 -6.35
CA VAL A 438 9.89 7.54 -5.38
C VAL A 438 10.93 6.92 -4.44
N ARG A 439 11.12 7.53 -3.26
CA ARG A 439 12.22 7.20 -2.36
C ARG A 439 11.77 6.86 -0.95
N GLY A 440 12.31 5.80 -0.36
CA GLY A 440 12.17 5.57 1.07
C GLY A 440 10.74 5.27 1.53
N ASN A 441 9.82 4.94 0.62
CA ASN A 441 8.43 4.69 0.98
C ASN A 441 8.24 3.26 1.45
N VAL A 442 7.24 3.07 2.31
CA VAL A 442 6.72 1.76 2.67
C VAL A 442 5.34 1.58 2.03
N THR A 443 5.19 0.56 1.18
CA THR A 443 3.89 0.24 0.56
C THR A 443 3.48 -1.19 0.88
N ARG A 444 2.35 -1.38 1.55
CA ARG A 444 1.92 -2.72 1.97
C ARG A 444 0.42 -2.95 1.92
N ASP A 445 0.02 -4.20 1.77
CA ASP A 445 -1.39 -4.62 1.88
C ASP A 445 -2.34 -3.84 0.94
N ASN A 446 -1.81 -3.21 -0.11
CA ASN A 446 -2.62 -2.58 -1.15
C ASN A 446 -3.09 -3.68 -2.10
N GLY A 447 -4.32 -3.62 -2.61
CA GLY A 447 -4.83 -4.72 -3.42
C GLY A 447 -6.23 -4.46 -3.94
N SER A 448 -6.44 -4.74 -5.23
CA SER A 448 -7.74 -4.56 -5.87
C SER A 448 -8.65 -5.77 -5.74
N PHE A 449 -9.93 -5.51 -5.47
CA PHE A 449 -11.00 -6.49 -5.43
C PHE A 449 -11.91 -6.42 -6.66
N VAL A 450 -11.73 -5.40 -7.50
CA VAL A 450 -12.49 -5.17 -8.72
C VAL A 450 -11.57 -5.10 -9.93
N LYS A 451 -12.12 -5.45 -11.10
CA LYS A 451 -11.39 -5.41 -12.37
C LYS A 451 -11.31 -3.99 -12.88
N CYS A 452 -10.19 -3.61 -13.49
CA CYS A 452 -10.09 -2.31 -14.14
C CYS A 452 -10.98 -2.27 -15.39
N LYS A 453 -11.82 -1.24 -15.50
CA LYS A 453 -12.62 -0.93 -16.68
C LYS A 453 -11.82 -0.15 -17.75
N CYS A 454 -10.67 0.41 -17.37
CA CYS A 454 -9.78 1.21 -18.20
C CYS A 454 -9.44 0.60 -19.57
N SER A 455 -9.23 -0.73 -19.66
CA SER A 455 -8.80 -1.37 -20.92
C SER A 455 -9.49 -2.71 -21.21
N ARG A 456 -10.77 -2.84 -20.87
CA ARG A 456 -11.58 -4.08 -21.06
C ARG A 456 -10.94 -5.34 -20.46
N PHE A 457 -10.12 -5.19 -19.42
CA PHE A 457 -9.46 -6.31 -18.77
C PHE A 457 -10.49 -7.28 -18.16
N THR A 458 -10.25 -8.59 -18.34
CA THR A 458 -11.12 -9.65 -17.83
C THR A 458 -10.72 -10.15 -16.44
N LYS A 459 -9.56 -9.68 -15.93
CA LYS A 459 -8.94 -10.04 -14.66
C LYS A 459 -8.50 -8.79 -13.91
N ILE A 460 -8.16 -8.96 -12.63
CA ILE A 460 -7.57 -7.90 -11.82
C ILE A 460 -6.10 -7.73 -12.22
N THR A 461 -5.71 -6.49 -12.49
CA THR A 461 -4.40 -6.09 -13.01
C THR A 461 -3.60 -5.25 -12.02
N ASP A 462 -4.30 -4.62 -11.07
CA ASP A 462 -3.82 -3.54 -10.21
C ASP A 462 -3.86 -3.92 -8.73
N GLY A 463 -3.46 -2.97 -7.87
CA GLY A 463 -3.18 -3.20 -6.46
C GLY A 463 -1.69 -3.36 -6.17
N ASN A 464 -0.84 -2.65 -6.93
CA ASN A 464 0.62 -2.72 -6.74
C ASN A 464 1.04 -1.94 -5.50
N GLY A 465 2.25 -2.19 -5.01
CA GLY A 465 2.90 -1.29 -4.07
C GLY A 465 3.21 0.04 -4.74
N ILE A 466 4.04 0.00 -5.77
CA ILE A 466 4.47 1.13 -6.60
C ILE A 466 4.29 0.77 -8.08
N ILE A 467 3.72 1.68 -8.86
CA ILE A 467 3.66 1.54 -10.32
C ILE A 467 4.13 2.81 -11.04
N VAL A 468 4.95 2.62 -12.08
CA VAL A 468 5.28 3.63 -13.11
C VAL A 468 4.60 3.19 -14.39
N ASP A 469 3.57 3.91 -14.80
CA ASP A 469 2.63 3.45 -15.82
C ASP A 469 2.49 4.45 -16.98
N SER A 470 2.63 3.93 -18.19
CA SER A 470 2.27 4.59 -19.45
C SER A 470 3.04 5.89 -19.72
N PHE A 471 4.33 5.94 -19.35
CA PHE A 471 5.22 7.06 -19.68
C PHE A 471 5.63 7.08 -21.16
N ASP A 472 5.44 5.98 -21.90
CA ASP A 472 5.51 5.98 -23.36
C ASP A 472 4.41 6.87 -24.00
N ASN A 473 3.38 7.21 -23.21
CA ASN A 473 2.26 8.10 -23.52
C ASN A 473 1.49 7.77 -24.81
N LYS A 474 1.56 6.52 -25.32
CA LYS A 474 0.87 6.12 -26.56
C LYS A 474 -0.65 6.21 -26.42
N GLU A 475 -1.18 5.71 -25.31
CA GLU A 475 -2.61 5.73 -24.99
C GLU A 475 -3.02 6.93 -24.11
N SER A 476 -2.09 7.85 -23.84
CA SER A 476 -2.26 9.03 -22.97
C SER A 476 -2.86 10.24 -23.69
N LYS A 477 -3.38 11.22 -22.93
CA LYS A 477 -3.74 12.57 -23.43
C LYS A 477 -2.49 13.38 -23.81
N VAL A 478 -1.35 13.13 -23.17
CA VAL A 478 -0.08 13.87 -23.39
C VAL A 478 0.50 13.61 -24.78
N LYS A 479 0.31 12.39 -25.33
CA LYS A 479 0.75 11.96 -26.68
C LYS A 479 2.23 12.14 -27.03
N ILE A 480 3.07 12.54 -26.08
CA ILE A 480 4.51 12.72 -26.22
C ILE A 480 5.21 11.85 -25.17
N PRO A 481 6.15 10.96 -25.54
CA PRO A 481 6.88 10.14 -24.58
C PRO A 481 7.58 10.99 -23.51
N TYR A 482 7.56 10.53 -22.27
CA TYR A 482 8.27 11.18 -21.17
C TYR A 482 9.79 11.02 -21.35
N ARG A 483 10.53 12.12 -21.21
CA ARG A 483 11.98 12.18 -21.49
C ARG A 483 12.84 12.14 -20.22
N GLY A 484 12.25 12.48 -19.07
CA GLY A 484 12.93 12.45 -17.78
C GLY A 484 13.16 11.02 -17.28
N ARG A 485 14.19 10.85 -16.44
CA ARG A 485 14.41 9.61 -15.71
C ARG A 485 13.55 9.57 -14.44
N THR A 486 12.96 8.42 -14.18
CA THR A 486 12.27 8.11 -12.92
C THR A 486 13.17 7.28 -12.02
N LEU A 487 13.36 7.70 -10.77
CA LEU A 487 14.13 6.99 -9.76
C LEU A 487 13.20 6.38 -8.73
N VAL A 488 13.21 5.06 -8.60
CA VAL A 488 12.48 4.29 -7.58
C VAL A 488 13.51 3.63 -6.68
N GLU A 489 13.77 4.20 -5.51
CA GLU A 489 14.87 3.73 -4.65
C GLU A 489 14.58 3.65 -3.16
N ASN A 490 15.31 2.78 -2.46
CA ASN A 490 15.19 2.60 -1.02
C ASN A 490 13.75 2.35 -0.52
N ASN A 491 12.85 1.86 -1.38
CA ASN A 491 11.48 1.57 -0.98
C ASN A 491 11.39 0.14 -0.42
N ILE A 492 10.42 -0.07 0.46
CA ILE A 492 10.08 -1.36 1.02
C ILE A 492 8.65 -1.67 0.63
N THR A 493 8.46 -2.71 -0.19
CA THR A 493 7.15 -3.08 -0.71
C THR A 493 6.84 -4.52 -0.31
N TYR A 494 5.72 -4.75 0.35
CA TYR A 494 5.38 -6.10 0.81
C TYR A 494 3.90 -6.39 0.96
N ASN A 495 3.53 -7.66 0.79
CA ASN A 495 2.16 -8.15 0.91
C ASN A 495 1.12 -7.38 0.06
N ASN A 496 1.56 -6.71 -1.01
CA ASN A 496 0.62 -6.11 -1.95
C ASN A 496 -0.04 -7.21 -2.80
N GLY A 497 -1.32 -7.00 -3.14
CA GLY A 497 -2.13 -7.90 -3.96
C GLY A 497 -1.54 -8.08 -5.36
N ALA A 498 -1.07 -7.00 -5.99
CA ALA A 498 -0.32 -7.08 -7.23
C ALA A 498 1.19 -7.01 -6.97
N ARG A 499 1.99 -6.54 -7.94
CA ARG A 499 3.45 -6.47 -7.82
C ARG A 499 3.84 -5.49 -6.71
N GLY A 500 4.99 -5.70 -6.09
CA GLY A 500 5.59 -4.70 -5.20
C GLY A 500 6.03 -3.47 -5.99
N ILE A 501 6.75 -3.68 -7.10
CA ILE A 501 7.14 -2.62 -8.05
C ILE A 501 6.80 -3.07 -9.47
N ASN A 502 6.08 -2.22 -10.21
CA ASN A 502 5.70 -2.47 -11.60
C ASN A 502 6.14 -1.30 -12.49
N VAL A 503 6.99 -1.57 -13.48
CA VAL A 503 7.34 -0.63 -14.55
C VAL A 503 6.63 -1.10 -15.81
N PHE A 504 5.57 -0.41 -16.19
CA PHE A 504 4.68 -0.81 -17.29
C PHE A 504 4.55 0.30 -18.32
N HIS A 505 4.78 0.00 -19.60
CA HIS A 505 4.68 0.99 -20.68
C HIS A 505 5.48 2.29 -20.40
N SER A 506 6.65 2.15 -19.80
CA SER A 506 7.41 3.29 -19.26
C SER A 506 8.89 3.13 -19.51
N ASP A 507 9.52 4.21 -19.97
CA ASP A 507 10.94 4.26 -20.32
C ASP A 507 11.74 5.08 -19.30
N HIS A 508 13.06 4.94 -19.32
CA HIS A 508 14.00 5.73 -18.50
C HIS A 508 13.73 5.57 -16.99
N VAL A 509 13.74 4.34 -16.48
CA VAL A 509 13.46 4.06 -15.06
C VAL A 509 14.66 3.40 -14.39
N SER A 510 15.03 3.88 -13.21
CA SER A 510 16.05 3.25 -12.35
C SER A 510 15.38 2.75 -11.08
N VAL A 511 15.40 1.43 -10.86
CA VAL A 511 14.88 0.72 -9.69
C VAL A 511 16.06 0.25 -8.84
N VAL A 512 16.39 1.01 -7.80
CA VAL A 512 17.69 0.91 -7.11
C VAL A 512 17.52 0.67 -5.62
N ASN A 513 18.24 -0.31 -5.05
CA ASN A 513 18.30 -0.49 -3.60
C ASN A 513 16.91 -0.64 -2.94
N ASN A 514 15.95 -1.33 -3.56
CA ASN A 514 14.64 -1.58 -2.94
C ASN A 514 14.60 -2.97 -2.27
N THR A 515 13.74 -3.11 -1.26
CA THR A 515 13.38 -4.41 -0.69
C THR A 515 11.94 -4.75 -1.08
N VAL A 516 11.77 -5.76 -1.93
CA VAL A 516 10.49 -6.16 -2.52
C VAL A 516 10.16 -7.58 -2.05
N TYR A 517 9.24 -7.69 -1.09
CA TYR A 517 9.05 -8.91 -0.30
C TYR A 517 7.60 -9.41 -0.33
N HIS A 518 7.37 -10.61 -0.85
CA HIS A 518 6.08 -11.30 -0.76
C HIS A 518 4.87 -10.52 -1.33
N ASN A 519 5.05 -9.87 -2.49
CA ASN A 519 3.93 -9.29 -3.23
C ASN A 519 3.37 -10.29 -4.25
N GLY A 520 2.29 -9.91 -4.93
CA GLY A 520 1.62 -10.71 -5.94
C GLY A 520 0.63 -11.70 -5.34
N ALA A 521 -0.03 -11.35 -4.22
CA ALA A 521 -0.98 -12.24 -3.55
C ALA A 521 -2.25 -12.53 -4.38
N GLN A 522 -2.54 -11.72 -5.40
CA GLN A 522 -3.73 -11.84 -6.22
C GLN A 522 -3.59 -12.97 -7.26
N PRO A 523 -4.54 -13.92 -7.39
CA PRO A 523 -4.36 -15.11 -8.23
C PRO A 523 -4.08 -14.84 -9.72
N SER A 524 -4.53 -13.71 -10.26
CA SER A 524 -4.30 -13.30 -11.65
C SER A 524 -2.94 -12.64 -11.89
N ILE A 525 -2.17 -12.39 -10.83
CA ILE A 525 -0.90 -11.65 -10.88
C ILE A 525 0.16 -12.52 -10.22
N ARG A 526 1.23 -12.86 -10.94
CA ARG A 526 2.20 -13.88 -10.52
C ARG A 526 3.65 -13.39 -10.55
N ASN A 527 3.85 -12.11 -10.28
CA ASN A 527 5.17 -11.48 -10.24
C ASN A 527 5.28 -10.45 -9.10
N ASN A 528 6.47 -10.38 -8.51
CA ASN A 528 6.79 -9.53 -7.37
C ASN A 528 7.40 -8.19 -7.82
N LEU A 529 8.36 -8.23 -8.74
CA LEU A 529 8.82 -7.08 -9.52
C LEU A 529 8.61 -7.38 -11.01
N ASP A 530 8.10 -6.41 -11.77
CA ASP A 530 7.87 -6.58 -13.22
C ASP A 530 8.34 -5.36 -14.01
N VAL A 531 9.02 -5.61 -15.12
CA VAL A 531 9.42 -4.61 -16.11
C VAL A 531 8.86 -5.04 -17.46
N ASN A 532 7.77 -4.41 -17.90
CA ASN A 532 7.00 -4.90 -19.02
C ASN A 532 6.69 -3.80 -20.03
N LYS A 533 7.00 -4.05 -21.31
CA LYS A 533 6.86 -3.06 -22.39
C LYS A 533 7.58 -1.74 -22.08
N ALA A 534 8.82 -1.86 -21.65
CA ALA A 534 9.62 -0.77 -21.13
C ALA A 534 10.98 -0.76 -21.81
N ASN A 535 11.58 0.43 -21.90
CA ASN A 535 12.90 0.61 -22.49
C ASN A 535 13.81 1.51 -21.65
N ASP A 536 15.11 1.22 -21.64
CA ASP A 536 16.09 1.91 -20.79
C ASP A 536 15.73 1.86 -19.29
N VAL A 537 15.70 0.62 -18.77
CA VAL A 537 15.42 0.34 -17.35
C VAL A 537 16.64 -0.29 -16.68
N GLN A 538 17.00 0.23 -15.51
CA GLN A 538 18.08 -0.29 -14.68
C GLN A 538 17.49 -0.83 -13.38
N VAL A 539 17.75 -2.10 -13.06
CA VAL A 539 17.31 -2.73 -11.81
C VAL A 539 18.55 -3.20 -11.05
N VAL A 540 18.94 -2.43 -10.03
CA VAL A 540 20.26 -2.55 -9.39
C VAL A 540 20.18 -2.63 -7.87
N ASN A 541 20.98 -3.50 -7.26
CA ASN A 541 21.11 -3.63 -5.80
C ASN A 541 19.80 -3.94 -5.05
N ASN A 542 18.79 -4.55 -5.66
CA ASN A 542 17.53 -4.83 -4.96
C ASN A 542 17.59 -6.16 -4.19
N ILE A 543 16.82 -6.25 -3.10
CA ILE A 543 16.43 -7.54 -2.48
C ILE A 543 15.04 -7.88 -2.99
N LEU A 544 14.92 -8.94 -3.78
CA LEU A 544 13.68 -9.40 -4.38
C LEU A 544 13.35 -10.80 -3.84
N VAL A 545 12.36 -10.87 -2.95
CA VAL A 545 11.90 -12.13 -2.35
C VAL A 545 10.50 -12.43 -2.86
N SER A 546 10.38 -13.44 -3.72
CA SER A 546 9.10 -13.89 -4.26
C SER A 546 8.11 -14.22 -3.14
N GLY A 547 6.84 -13.89 -3.35
CA GLY A 547 5.75 -14.44 -2.54
C GLY A 547 5.62 -15.95 -2.69
N ARG A 548 4.72 -16.55 -1.90
CA ARG A 548 4.50 -18.01 -1.90
C ARG A 548 3.77 -18.47 -3.17
N GLY A 549 3.99 -19.72 -3.56
CA GLY A 549 3.43 -20.31 -4.78
C GLY A 549 4.25 -19.98 -6.04
N ASP A 550 3.61 -20.00 -7.21
CA ASP A 550 4.26 -19.70 -8.51
C ASP A 550 4.52 -18.20 -8.75
N ILE A 551 4.79 -17.42 -7.70
CA ILE A 551 5.14 -16.01 -7.86
C ILE A 551 6.60 -15.90 -8.31
N THR A 552 6.80 -15.19 -9.42
CA THR A 552 8.12 -14.91 -9.97
C THR A 552 8.71 -13.70 -9.24
N ALA A 553 9.94 -13.82 -8.74
CA ALA A 553 10.62 -12.77 -7.97
C ALA A 553 10.85 -11.51 -8.81
N ALA A 554 11.23 -11.69 -10.08
CA ALA A 554 11.43 -10.62 -11.04
C ALA A 554 11.08 -11.12 -12.45
N THR A 555 10.38 -10.29 -13.23
CA THR A 555 10.11 -10.55 -14.65
C THR A 555 10.50 -9.35 -15.51
N ALA A 556 10.97 -9.64 -16.72
CA ALA A 556 11.04 -8.66 -17.80
C ALA A 556 10.47 -9.25 -19.09
N SER A 557 9.65 -8.49 -19.80
CA SER A 557 9.02 -8.93 -21.06
C SER A 557 8.76 -7.78 -22.02
N SER A 558 8.94 -8.03 -23.32
CA SER A 558 8.74 -7.02 -24.37
C SER A 558 9.56 -5.74 -24.12
N THR A 559 10.82 -5.89 -23.71
CA THR A 559 11.68 -4.80 -23.29
C THR A 559 12.85 -4.55 -24.25
N ALA A 560 13.47 -3.36 -24.17
CA ALA A 560 14.72 -3.02 -24.84
C ALA A 560 15.66 -2.27 -23.88
N ARG A 561 16.98 -2.52 -23.94
CA ARG A 561 17.98 -1.87 -23.05
C ARG A 561 17.60 -1.96 -21.56
N VAL A 562 17.17 -3.14 -21.11
CA VAL A 562 16.90 -3.40 -19.69
C VAL A 562 18.06 -4.17 -19.09
N THR A 563 18.58 -3.67 -17.97
CA THR A 563 19.71 -4.25 -17.26
C THR A 563 19.30 -4.61 -15.85
N PHE A 564 19.66 -5.82 -15.43
CA PHE A 564 19.61 -6.23 -14.03
C PHE A 564 21.04 -6.48 -13.60
N ASP A 565 21.41 -5.94 -12.44
CA ASP A 565 22.76 -6.08 -11.93
C ASP A 565 22.80 -6.05 -10.39
N SER A 566 23.56 -6.96 -9.82
CA SER A 566 23.84 -6.98 -8.38
C SER A 566 22.56 -7.09 -7.52
N ASN A 567 21.53 -7.80 -7.97
CA ASN A 567 20.31 -8.03 -7.18
C ASN A 567 20.39 -9.34 -6.37
N LEU A 568 19.88 -9.34 -5.15
CA LEU A 568 19.61 -10.56 -4.39
C LEU A 568 18.21 -11.05 -4.77
N ILE A 569 18.11 -12.11 -5.58
CA ILE A 569 16.84 -12.60 -6.13
C ILE A 569 16.54 -14.00 -5.59
N VAL A 570 15.58 -14.05 -4.68
CA VAL A 570 15.08 -15.27 -4.03
C VAL A 570 13.75 -15.65 -4.66
N GLY A 571 13.77 -16.72 -5.46
CA GLY A 571 12.61 -17.22 -6.21
C GLY A 571 12.87 -17.42 -7.70
N ARG A 572 11.82 -17.85 -8.41
CA ARG A 572 11.85 -18.03 -9.87
C ARG A 572 12.03 -16.68 -10.55
N THR A 573 12.74 -16.64 -11.68
CA THR A 573 12.89 -15.44 -12.51
C THR A 573 13.33 -15.82 -13.93
N ASN A 574 12.96 -15.02 -14.93
CA ASN A 574 13.46 -15.11 -16.31
C ASN A 574 14.58 -14.10 -16.60
N ILE A 575 15.09 -13.44 -15.57
CA ILE A 575 16.07 -12.37 -15.68
C ILE A 575 17.49 -12.93 -15.73
N SER A 576 18.30 -12.37 -16.64
CA SER A 576 19.76 -12.47 -16.58
C SER A 576 20.32 -11.31 -15.74
N ASP A 577 21.03 -11.64 -14.66
CA ASP A 577 21.76 -10.69 -13.82
C ASP A 577 23.14 -11.31 -13.53
N PRO A 578 24.24 -10.75 -14.08
CA PRO A 578 25.57 -11.34 -14.02
C PRO A 578 26.16 -11.36 -12.61
N ARG A 579 25.66 -10.51 -11.71
CA ARG A 579 26.08 -10.41 -10.30
C ARG A 579 24.95 -10.78 -9.35
N ARG A 580 24.00 -11.59 -9.82
CA ARG A 580 22.89 -12.09 -9.04
C ARG A 580 23.41 -12.88 -7.84
N LEU A 581 22.85 -12.57 -6.67
CA LEU A 581 22.94 -13.44 -5.51
C LEU A 581 21.60 -14.14 -5.29
N THR A 582 21.65 -15.27 -4.60
CA THR A 582 20.49 -16.04 -4.13
C THR A 582 20.70 -16.38 -2.65
N GLY A 583 19.70 -17.01 -2.02
CA GLY A 583 19.75 -17.38 -0.61
C GLY A 583 18.95 -16.44 0.30
N ASP A 584 18.73 -16.87 1.54
CA ASP A 584 17.94 -16.12 2.52
C ASP A 584 18.58 -14.74 2.80
N PRO A 585 17.86 -13.62 2.58
CA PRO A 585 18.35 -12.28 2.91
C PRO A 585 18.58 -12.06 4.42
N LYS A 586 18.15 -12.98 5.29
CA LYS A 586 18.27 -12.89 6.75
C LYS A 586 17.71 -11.57 7.28
N LEU A 587 16.51 -11.23 6.84
CA LEU A 587 15.79 -10.06 7.34
C LEU A 587 15.42 -10.26 8.82
N ALA A 588 15.39 -9.17 9.59
CA ALA A 588 15.28 -9.21 11.03
C ALA A 588 13.96 -9.83 11.50
N ASN A 589 12.82 -9.25 11.09
CA ASN A 589 11.50 -9.80 11.35
C ASN A 589 10.44 -9.23 10.37
N PRO A 590 10.42 -9.69 9.11
CA PRO A 590 9.47 -9.18 8.11
C PRO A 590 8.00 -9.32 8.50
N ALA A 591 7.66 -10.32 9.33
CA ALA A 591 6.29 -10.51 9.83
C ALA A 591 5.85 -9.43 10.83
N LYS A 592 6.80 -8.68 11.41
CA LYS A 592 6.57 -7.51 12.27
C LYS A 592 7.08 -6.22 11.60
N ASP A 593 7.08 -6.19 10.27
CA ASP A 593 7.48 -5.02 9.48
C ASP A 593 8.96 -4.61 9.69
N ASP A 594 9.84 -5.53 10.12
CA ASP A 594 11.26 -5.25 10.33
C ASP A 594 12.12 -5.90 9.24
N PHE A 595 12.56 -5.08 8.29
CA PHE A 595 13.34 -5.49 7.12
C PHE A 595 14.84 -5.19 7.23
N ARG A 596 15.33 -4.85 8.43
CA ARG A 596 16.78 -4.72 8.65
C ARG A 596 17.50 -6.02 8.36
N LEU A 597 18.73 -5.93 7.88
CA LEU A 597 19.58 -7.09 7.66
C LEU A 597 20.08 -7.63 9.01
N LYS A 598 20.25 -8.95 9.12
CA LYS A 598 20.96 -9.60 10.23
C LYS A 598 22.37 -9.99 9.79
N LYS A 599 23.25 -10.15 10.78
CA LYS A 599 24.63 -10.62 10.60
C LYS A 599 24.68 -11.88 9.72
N GLY A 600 25.57 -11.84 8.72
CA GLY A 600 25.78 -12.93 7.77
C GLY A 600 24.72 -13.00 6.67
N SER A 601 23.91 -11.95 6.46
CA SER A 601 23.08 -11.81 5.27
C SER A 601 23.97 -11.74 4.01
N PRO A 602 23.60 -12.41 2.91
CA PRO A 602 24.30 -12.27 1.63
C PRO A 602 24.13 -10.88 0.99
N ALA A 603 23.23 -10.04 1.51
CA ALA A 603 23.02 -8.68 1.03
C ALA A 603 24.09 -7.69 1.53
N ILE A 604 24.82 -8.04 2.60
CA ILE A 604 25.81 -7.16 3.24
C ILE A 604 27.04 -7.03 2.34
N ASP A 605 27.50 -5.79 2.14
CA ASP A 605 28.69 -5.37 1.41
C ASP A 605 28.80 -5.95 -0.02
N SER A 606 27.67 -6.34 -0.61
CA SER A 606 27.65 -7.16 -1.84
C SER A 606 26.99 -6.48 -3.05
N GLY A 607 26.52 -5.25 -2.88
CA GLY A 607 26.01 -4.40 -3.95
C GLY A 607 27.12 -3.70 -4.74
N THR A 608 26.72 -3.01 -5.81
CA THR A 608 27.60 -2.17 -6.64
C THR A 608 27.43 -0.68 -6.29
N GLY A 609 28.50 0.11 -6.36
CA GLY A 609 28.45 1.56 -6.15
C GLY A 609 27.98 2.37 -7.36
N SER A 610 27.77 1.75 -8.54
CA SER A 610 27.61 2.44 -9.83
C SER A 610 26.47 3.47 -9.89
N ILE A 611 25.32 3.17 -9.28
CA ILE A 611 24.16 4.07 -9.19
C ILE A 611 23.48 4.03 -7.82
N ALA A 612 24.19 3.55 -6.80
CA ALA A 612 23.63 3.38 -5.46
C ALA A 612 23.24 4.72 -4.84
N ALA A 613 22.16 4.70 -4.05
CA ALA A 613 21.77 5.83 -3.25
C ALA A 613 22.85 6.17 -2.21
N ARG A 614 23.12 7.45 -1.97
CA ARG A 614 24.10 7.87 -0.93
C ARG A 614 23.63 7.58 0.49
N THR A 615 22.32 7.43 0.67
CA THR A 615 21.71 7.06 1.94
C THR A 615 20.77 5.88 1.75
N ASP A 616 20.47 5.15 2.82
CA ASP A 616 19.45 4.11 2.84
C ASP A 616 18.06 4.68 3.20
N ALA A 617 17.06 3.80 3.33
CA ALA A 617 15.68 4.16 3.69
C ALA A 617 15.54 4.78 5.10
N SER A 618 16.46 4.50 6.01
CA SER A 618 16.53 5.11 7.34
C SER A 618 17.25 6.46 7.35
N THR A 619 17.66 6.96 6.19
CA THR A 619 18.53 8.14 5.99
C THR A 619 19.97 7.95 6.45
N ALA A 620 20.38 6.72 6.76
CA ALA A 620 21.74 6.37 7.05
C ALA A 620 22.65 6.58 5.84
N SER A 621 23.82 7.19 5.99
CA SER A 621 24.82 7.26 4.92
C SER A 621 25.39 5.89 4.57
N ARG A 622 25.52 5.60 3.28
CA ARG A 622 26.29 4.47 2.74
C ARG A 622 27.73 4.92 2.52
N THR A 623 28.61 4.62 3.47
CA THR A 623 30.01 5.10 3.47
C THR A 623 31.04 4.02 3.15
N GLY A 624 30.63 2.74 3.22
CA GLY A 624 31.44 1.58 2.86
C GLY A 624 30.95 0.91 1.57
N PRO A 625 31.30 -0.37 1.36
CA PRO A 625 30.65 -1.19 0.35
C PRO A 625 29.12 -1.13 0.50
N VAL A 626 28.40 -1.17 -0.62
CA VAL A 626 26.94 -0.95 -0.62
C VAL A 626 26.22 -2.25 -0.28
N ASP A 627 25.28 -2.19 0.66
CA ASP A 627 24.36 -3.30 0.88
C ASP A 627 23.27 -3.35 -0.20
N ARG A 628 22.89 -4.57 -0.59
CA ARG A 628 21.69 -4.77 -1.41
C ARG A 628 20.45 -4.49 -0.56
N GLY A 629 19.42 -3.93 -1.19
CA GLY A 629 18.15 -3.60 -0.57
C GLY A 629 18.10 -2.20 0.02
N ALA A 630 16.98 -1.93 0.69
CA ALA A 630 16.61 -0.59 1.15
C ALA A 630 17.34 -0.11 2.40
N LEU A 631 17.98 -1.00 3.16
CA LEU A 631 18.61 -0.68 4.44
C LEU A 631 20.04 -1.20 4.47
N GLU A 632 20.93 -0.41 5.06
CA GLU A 632 22.29 -0.83 5.40
C GLU A 632 22.27 -1.63 6.71
N PHE A 633 23.13 -2.64 6.79
CA PHE A 633 23.45 -3.37 7.98
C PHE A 633 24.31 -2.52 8.92
N ARG A 634 24.05 -2.63 10.21
CA ARG A 634 24.68 -1.85 11.27
C ARG A 634 24.87 -2.69 12.51
#